data_AF-D6X7D2-F1
#
_entry.id   AF-D6X7D2-F1
#
_cell.length_a   1.000
_cell.length_b   1.000
_cell.length_c   1.000
_cell.angle_alpha   90.00
_cell.angle_beta   90.00
_cell.angle_gamma   90.00
#
_symmetry.space_group_name_H-M   'P 1'
#
loop_
_entity.id
_entity.type
_entity.pdbx_description
1 polymer ?
#
loop_
_entity_poly.entity_id
_entity_poly.type
_entity_poly.pdbx_seq_one_letter_code
_entity_poly.pdbx_strand_id
1 'polypeptide(L)'
;MSAFQYKVRRLAATVAALAVGGTGLVLAAPAAHAAEASDVVAKLPASSFSDMVVDSQNQRVFISDKSSAALYGGVVVAYDFEGHRVGSFATETRASGLALSEDAATLYVGQREGVFAYDTLTLKETGRTAAYQDACGRELAVTGTKRWHTTTPASNDSYCDQNRTDLDSVVGGVHTRTNWNAAGKLLLATGDGAADRLFMGQAKGPVSPDPFLTSFDTSGDTPVRGDSRRFADAEGKGALDLKDIAVSADGGRLAVADAAYGTRLLNSGDLSDAGPGYQPLPTGATASAVAFSGDGKYVARGASATGSTPDLLIQPADPANGTTAMEFAFEGDLDGNRVVPRGLEWSKDGSRLFAVTTNAYGNAFWLHIVQPPAAQYDSRFTGALTHTPGQAVVGEPVGIRGRLELDGTAPSEPVRVSAVRTTADGTRKLAEAEVAVDGTFTVLDVPDAVGSATYTVSFLGDLTHRPAEDVSLTVDVAKAPTSIALTAPAEASMAAGVEITGRLTAQGRALPAGVTLAVERTDRLGTGTLSSVPVAADGTFTVKDLPRARRDVTYAVTYGGDDLHTGSSASATVF
;
A
#
# COMPACT_ATOMS: atom_id res chain seq x y z
N MET A 1 1.70 35.18 35.67
CA MET A 1 2.75 36.11 35.18
C MET A 1 3.91 35.29 34.64
N SER A 2 4.39 35.71 33.48
CA SER A 2 5.65 35.30 32.84
C SER A 2 5.67 33.96 32.09
N ALA A 3 5.31 34.12 30.81
CA ALA A 3 5.70 33.26 29.71
C ALA A 3 7.23 33.08 29.62
N PHE A 4 7.66 31.90 29.21
CA PHE A 4 8.96 31.69 28.59
C PHE A 4 8.74 30.99 27.24
N GLN A 5 8.86 31.78 26.18
CA GLN A 5 9.00 31.28 24.82
C GLN A 5 10.47 30.94 24.50
N TYR A 6 10.61 30.14 23.43
CA TYR A 6 11.73 29.97 22.51
C TYR A 6 12.85 28.99 22.90
N LYS A 7 13.00 27.91 22.10
CA LYS A 7 13.78 27.92 20.85
C LYS A 7 13.64 26.58 20.12
N VAL A 8 12.97 26.55 18.97
CA VAL A 8 13.16 25.49 17.97
C VAL A 8 14.50 25.74 17.29
N ARG A 9 15.51 24.95 17.64
CA ARG A 9 16.79 24.93 16.92
C ARG A 9 16.62 24.04 15.69
N ARG A 10 16.59 24.66 14.51
CA ARG A 10 16.86 23.97 13.23
C ARG A 10 18.32 23.51 13.25
N LEU A 11 18.55 22.20 13.33
CA LEU A 11 19.84 21.60 13.05
C LEU A 11 20.00 21.53 11.52
N ALA A 12 20.88 22.37 11.00
CA ALA A 12 21.40 22.25 9.65
C ALA A 12 22.30 21.01 9.59
N ALA A 13 21.95 20.05 8.73
CA ALA A 13 22.83 18.94 8.42
C ALA A 13 23.85 19.40 7.37
N THR A 14 25.09 19.60 7.83
CA THR A 14 26.27 19.87 7.00
C THR A 14 26.69 18.57 6.32
N VAL A 15 26.60 18.48 5.00
CA VAL A 15 27.16 17.35 4.23
C VAL A 15 28.66 17.56 4.11
N ALA A 16 29.44 16.76 4.82
CA ALA A 16 30.89 16.62 4.63
C ALA A 16 31.15 15.54 3.58
N ALA A 17 31.71 15.93 2.43
CA ALA A 17 32.19 15.00 1.42
C ALA A 17 33.51 14.37 1.87
N LEU A 18 33.52 13.04 2.05
CA LEU A 18 34.72 12.23 2.21
C LEU A 18 34.83 11.31 1.00
N ALA A 19 35.79 11.62 0.12
CA ALA A 19 36.22 10.76 -0.96
C ALA A 19 37.29 9.78 -0.43
N VAL A 20 36.99 8.49 -0.44
CA VAL A 20 38.00 7.41 -0.45
C VAL A 20 37.48 6.32 -1.39
N GLY A 21 38.26 6.03 -2.43
CA GLY A 21 37.95 5.03 -3.44
C GLY A 21 38.30 3.61 -3.00
N GLY A 22 37.77 2.64 -3.74
CA GLY A 22 38.24 1.25 -3.72
C GLY A 22 37.13 0.20 -3.66
N THR A 23 36.61 -0.17 -4.83
CA THR A 23 36.04 -1.49 -5.20
C THR A 23 34.98 -2.13 -4.29
N GLY A 24 33.73 -2.16 -4.79
CA GLY A 24 32.66 -3.01 -4.28
C GLY A 24 31.36 -2.25 -4.02
N LEU A 25 30.75 -1.66 -5.05
CA LEU A 25 29.37 -1.21 -4.97
C LEU A 25 28.47 -2.45 -4.92
N VAL A 26 28.25 -2.97 -3.71
CA VAL A 26 27.01 -3.70 -3.43
C VAL A 26 25.92 -2.64 -3.53
N LEU A 27 25.14 -2.67 -4.61
CA LEU A 27 23.91 -1.91 -4.68
C LEU A 27 23.06 -2.36 -3.50
N ALA A 28 23.01 -1.54 -2.44
CA ALA A 28 21.99 -1.68 -1.42
C ALA A 28 20.65 -1.54 -2.17
N ALA A 29 19.88 -2.61 -2.19
CA ALA A 29 18.52 -2.55 -2.69
C ALA A 29 17.81 -1.39 -1.96
N PRO A 30 17.02 -0.57 -2.65
CA PRO A 30 16.21 0.44 -1.98
C PRO A 30 15.37 -0.28 -0.93
N ALA A 31 15.43 0.21 0.32
CA ALA A 31 14.55 -0.25 1.38
C ALA A 31 13.12 -0.11 0.87
N ALA A 32 12.43 -1.25 0.76
CA ALA A 32 11.01 -1.28 0.45
C ALA A 32 10.30 -0.36 1.45
N HIS A 33 9.65 0.67 0.93
CA HIS A 33 8.90 1.62 1.73
C HIS A 33 7.77 0.89 2.46
N ALA A 34 7.50 1.35 3.70
CA ALA A 34 6.38 0.90 4.50
C ALA A 34 5.09 0.99 3.68
N ALA A 35 4.45 -0.16 3.44
CA ALA A 35 3.07 -0.16 2.98
C ALA A 35 2.22 0.55 4.05
N GLU A 36 1.26 1.38 3.63
CA GLU A 36 0.34 1.99 4.59
C GLU A 36 -0.35 0.87 5.39
N ALA A 37 -0.39 1.06 6.70
CA ALA A 37 -0.88 0.08 7.65
C ALA A 37 -2.39 -0.11 7.44
N SER A 38 -2.76 -1.24 6.83
CA SER A 38 -4.14 -1.73 6.71
C SER A 38 -5.10 -0.84 5.91
N ASP A 39 -5.82 -1.41 4.94
CA ASP A 39 -6.81 -0.65 4.16
C ASP A 39 -7.98 -0.17 5.03
N VAL A 40 -8.26 -0.90 6.11
CA VAL A 40 -9.29 -0.56 7.10
C VAL A 40 -8.81 -0.82 8.52
N VAL A 41 -9.00 0.14 9.42
CA VAL A 41 -8.69 0.02 10.84
C VAL A 41 -9.92 0.31 11.68
N ALA A 42 -10.26 -0.60 12.59
CA ALA A 42 -11.37 -0.46 13.53
C ALA A 42 -10.88 -0.57 14.98
N LYS A 43 -11.03 0.52 15.74
CA LYS A 43 -10.79 0.48 17.19
C LYS A 43 -11.82 -0.42 17.87
N LEU A 44 -11.35 -1.40 18.63
CA LEU A 44 -12.20 -2.36 19.32
C LEU A 44 -12.76 -1.76 20.62
N PRO A 45 -14.04 -1.95 20.94
CA PRO A 45 -14.62 -1.60 22.23
C PRO A 45 -14.26 -2.67 23.28
N ALA A 46 -12.98 -3.02 23.36
CA ALA A 46 -12.45 -4.09 24.17
C ALA A 46 -11.31 -3.57 25.06
N SER A 47 -11.31 -4.02 26.31
CA SER A 47 -10.27 -3.70 27.29
C SER A 47 -9.17 -4.76 27.35
N SER A 48 -9.41 -5.91 26.72
CA SER A 48 -8.47 -7.02 26.58
C SER A 48 -8.75 -7.82 25.31
N PHE A 49 -7.80 -8.65 24.91
CA PHE A 49 -7.95 -9.60 23.81
C PHE A 49 -7.71 -11.02 24.34
N SER A 50 -8.60 -11.95 23.99
CA SER A 50 -8.37 -13.37 24.26
C SER A 50 -8.18 -14.19 22.99
N ASP A 51 -9.03 -13.98 21.99
CA ASP A 51 -9.05 -14.78 20.78
C ASP A 51 -9.84 -14.13 19.63
N MET A 52 -9.55 -14.57 18.41
CA MET A 52 -10.25 -14.18 17.18
C MET A 52 -10.51 -15.40 16.30
N VAL A 53 -11.67 -15.44 15.63
CA VAL A 53 -11.95 -16.41 14.56
C VAL A 53 -12.63 -15.73 13.38
N VAL A 54 -12.31 -16.21 12.17
CA VAL A 54 -12.80 -15.66 10.90
C VAL A 54 -13.80 -16.63 10.27
N ASP A 55 -15.06 -16.18 10.18
CA ASP A 55 -16.12 -16.83 9.44
C ASP A 55 -16.11 -16.32 8.00
N SER A 56 -15.45 -17.07 7.13
CA SER A 56 -15.36 -16.74 5.71
C SER A 56 -16.65 -17.00 4.93
N GLN A 57 -17.59 -17.79 5.46
CA GLN A 57 -18.86 -18.07 4.79
C GLN A 57 -19.82 -16.90 4.91
N ASN A 58 -19.91 -16.33 6.12
CA ASN A 58 -20.79 -15.19 6.40
C ASN A 58 -20.05 -13.85 6.38
N GLN A 59 -18.75 -13.85 6.08
CA GLN A 59 -17.86 -12.69 6.09
C GLN A 59 -17.93 -11.96 7.43
N ARG A 60 -17.60 -12.67 8.50
CA ARG A 60 -17.57 -12.16 9.87
C ARG A 60 -16.25 -12.45 10.56
N VAL A 61 -15.86 -11.54 11.43
CA VAL A 61 -14.74 -11.69 12.36
C VAL A 61 -15.27 -11.58 13.76
N PHE A 62 -15.12 -12.64 14.55
CA PHE A 62 -15.53 -12.66 15.96
C PHE A 62 -14.31 -12.47 16.84
N ILE A 63 -14.39 -11.52 17.77
CA ILE A 63 -13.29 -11.20 18.69
C ILE A 63 -13.83 -11.23 20.11
N SER A 64 -13.10 -11.91 20.99
CA SER A 64 -13.44 -12.04 22.40
C SER A 64 -12.65 -11.07 23.28
N ASP A 65 -13.39 -10.31 24.10
CA ASP A 65 -12.84 -9.56 25.23
C ASP A 65 -12.95 -10.41 26.51
N LYS A 66 -11.78 -10.71 27.08
CA LYS A 66 -11.58 -11.47 28.32
C LYS A 66 -12.33 -10.85 29.51
N SER A 67 -12.58 -9.53 29.50
CA SER A 67 -12.90 -8.72 30.69
C SER A 67 -11.79 -8.78 31.76
N SER A 68 -11.67 -7.74 32.59
CA SER A 68 -10.57 -7.63 33.56
C SER A 68 -10.67 -8.58 34.76
N ALA A 69 -11.78 -9.31 34.97
CA ALA A 69 -11.84 -10.35 36.00
C ALA A 69 -12.72 -11.54 35.61
N ALA A 70 -12.33 -12.74 36.07
CA ALA A 70 -12.96 -14.01 35.68
C ALA A 70 -14.46 -14.16 35.97
N LEU A 71 -14.99 -13.38 36.92
CA LEU A 71 -16.39 -13.41 37.34
C LEU A 71 -17.24 -12.29 36.70
N TYR A 72 -16.64 -11.36 35.96
CA TYR A 72 -17.38 -10.34 35.22
C TYR A 72 -17.63 -10.81 33.79
N GLY A 73 -18.82 -10.52 33.27
CA GLY A 73 -19.19 -10.82 31.89
C GLY A 73 -18.20 -10.21 30.91
N GLY A 74 -17.77 -11.02 29.95
CA GLY A 74 -17.01 -10.57 28.79
C GLY A 74 -17.94 -10.10 27.67
N VAL A 75 -17.34 -9.74 26.54
CA VAL A 75 -18.08 -9.38 25.32
C VAL A 75 -17.44 -10.11 24.15
N VAL A 76 -18.26 -10.65 23.27
CA VAL A 76 -17.84 -11.03 21.92
C VAL A 76 -18.39 -9.99 20.96
N VAL A 77 -17.50 -9.42 20.15
CA VAL A 77 -17.85 -8.45 19.10
C VAL A 77 -17.71 -9.09 17.73
N ALA A 78 -18.60 -8.72 16.81
CA ALA A 78 -18.60 -9.20 15.44
C ALA A 78 -18.41 -8.04 14.47
N TYR A 79 -17.46 -8.18 13.56
CA TYR A 79 -17.16 -7.24 12.48
C TYR A 79 -17.38 -7.91 11.11
N ASP A 80 -17.72 -7.12 10.09
CA ASP A 80 -17.64 -7.59 8.70
C ASP A 80 -16.21 -7.46 8.14
N PHE A 81 -16.03 -7.90 6.90
CA PHE A 81 -14.73 -7.89 6.22
C PHE A 81 -14.33 -6.48 5.75
N GLU A 82 -15.20 -5.49 5.93
CA GLU A 82 -15.01 -4.08 5.67
C GLU A 82 -14.79 -3.28 6.96
N GLY A 83 -14.66 -3.95 8.11
CA GLY A 83 -14.31 -3.33 9.39
C GLY A 83 -15.48 -2.65 10.10
N HIS A 84 -16.71 -2.84 9.64
CA HIS A 84 -17.89 -2.35 10.33
C HIS A 84 -18.34 -3.35 11.39
N ARG A 85 -18.66 -2.83 12.58
CA ARG A 85 -19.22 -3.64 13.66
C ARG A 85 -20.67 -4.03 13.33
N VAL A 86 -20.91 -5.30 13.07
CA VAL A 86 -22.24 -5.83 12.76
C VAL A 86 -23.03 -6.24 14.00
N GLY A 87 -22.36 -6.46 15.14
CA GLY A 87 -23.04 -6.87 16.36
C GLY A 87 -22.12 -7.19 17.53
N SER A 88 -22.74 -7.61 18.63
CA SER A 88 -22.06 -8.11 19.82
C SER A 88 -23.05 -8.81 20.75
N PHE A 89 -22.52 -9.63 21.64
CA PHE A 89 -23.27 -10.15 22.78
C PHE A 89 -22.38 -10.19 24.02
N ALA A 90 -23.02 -10.05 25.19
CA ALA A 90 -22.37 -10.23 26.47
C ALA A 90 -22.34 -11.72 26.82
N THR A 91 -21.26 -12.16 27.46
CA THR A 91 -21.15 -13.51 28.02
C THR A 91 -21.47 -13.49 29.52
N GLU A 92 -21.93 -14.61 30.08
CA GLU A 92 -22.27 -14.70 31.51
C GLU A 92 -21.01 -14.51 32.39
N THR A 93 -19.87 -15.01 31.90
CA THR A 93 -18.55 -14.86 32.52
C THR A 93 -17.53 -14.45 31.46
N ARG A 94 -16.24 -14.37 31.80
CA ARG A 94 -15.17 -14.05 30.85
C ARG A 94 -15.32 -14.84 29.53
N ALA A 95 -15.30 -14.14 28.39
CA ALA A 95 -15.14 -14.80 27.10
C ALA A 95 -13.67 -15.18 26.91
N SER A 96 -13.40 -16.35 26.37
CA SER A 96 -12.02 -16.82 26.12
C SER A 96 -11.90 -17.35 24.71
N GLY A 97 -11.33 -18.55 24.52
CA GLY A 97 -11.15 -19.16 23.21
C GLY A 97 -12.44 -19.20 22.40
N LEU A 98 -12.29 -19.03 21.10
CA LEU A 98 -13.35 -19.04 20.11
C LEU A 98 -13.07 -20.17 19.11
N ALA A 99 -14.12 -20.82 18.62
CA ALA A 99 -14.02 -21.75 17.49
C ALA A 99 -15.33 -21.78 16.71
N LEU A 100 -15.26 -22.03 15.40
CA LEU A 100 -16.43 -22.17 14.56
C LEU A 100 -16.74 -23.66 14.32
N SER A 101 -18.02 -23.99 14.14
CA SER A 101 -18.39 -25.25 13.49
C SER A 101 -17.89 -25.27 12.04
N GLU A 102 -17.73 -26.46 11.47
CA GLU A 102 -17.23 -26.64 10.09
C GLU A 102 -18.08 -25.90 9.03
N ASP A 103 -19.40 -25.82 9.26
CA ASP A 103 -20.35 -25.10 8.43
C ASP A 103 -20.46 -23.60 8.77
N ALA A 104 -19.66 -23.12 9.74
CA ALA A 104 -19.69 -21.75 10.28
C ALA A 104 -21.07 -21.26 10.77
N ALA A 105 -22.03 -22.16 11.03
CA ALA A 105 -23.34 -21.79 11.56
C ALA A 105 -23.30 -21.52 13.07
N THR A 106 -22.34 -22.12 13.78
CA THR A 106 -22.20 -22.03 15.23
C THR A 106 -20.85 -21.47 15.63
N LEU A 107 -20.86 -20.42 16.44
CA LEU A 107 -19.71 -19.93 17.19
C LEU A 107 -19.70 -20.58 18.58
N TYR A 108 -18.63 -21.30 18.88
CA TYR A 108 -18.33 -21.81 20.22
C TYR A 108 -17.48 -20.79 20.98
N VAL A 109 -17.88 -20.51 22.22
CA VAL A 109 -17.22 -19.54 23.11
C VAL A 109 -16.89 -20.24 24.43
N GLY A 110 -15.62 -20.20 24.80
CA GLY A 110 -15.16 -20.69 26.10
C GLY A 110 -15.56 -19.71 27.20
N GLN A 111 -16.27 -20.19 28.21
CA GLN A 111 -16.70 -19.44 29.40
C GLN A 111 -16.41 -20.25 30.66
N ARG A 112 -16.43 -19.60 31.83
CA ARG A 112 -16.02 -20.21 33.11
C ARG A 112 -16.63 -21.58 33.41
N GLU A 113 -17.90 -21.80 33.08
CA GLU A 113 -18.64 -23.04 33.38
C GLU A 113 -18.71 -24.02 32.19
N GLY A 114 -18.11 -23.71 31.03
CA GLY A 114 -18.15 -24.59 29.88
C GLY A 114 -18.02 -23.91 28.52
N VAL A 115 -18.45 -24.63 27.50
CA VAL A 115 -18.42 -24.16 26.10
C VAL A 115 -19.83 -23.82 25.67
N PHE A 116 -20.05 -22.57 25.31
CA PHE A 116 -21.37 -22.04 24.92
C PHE A 116 -21.42 -21.92 23.40
N ALA A 117 -22.58 -22.19 22.81
CA ALA A 117 -22.82 -22.17 21.38
C ALA A 117 -23.74 -21.00 21.05
N TYR A 118 -23.36 -20.23 20.01
CA TYR A 118 -24.09 -19.08 19.52
C TYR A 118 -24.31 -19.22 18.02
N ASP A 119 -25.47 -18.81 17.54
CA ASP A 119 -25.74 -18.70 16.10
C ASP A 119 -24.93 -17.51 15.52
N THR A 120 -24.15 -17.75 14.46
CA THR A 120 -23.20 -16.76 13.91
C THR A 120 -23.88 -15.55 13.27
N LEU A 121 -25.14 -15.67 12.86
CA LEU A 121 -25.89 -14.60 12.21
C LEU A 121 -26.70 -13.76 13.20
N THR A 122 -27.44 -14.41 14.09
CA THR A 122 -28.34 -13.78 15.06
C THR A 122 -27.65 -13.44 16.37
N LEU A 123 -26.46 -14.00 16.62
CA LEU A 123 -25.66 -13.84 17.84
C LEU A 123 -26.38 -14.29 19.12
N LYS A 124 -27.39 -15.16 18.99
CA LYS A 124 -28.14 -15.71 20.11
C LYS A 124 -27.55 -17.03 20.56
N GLU A 125 -27.52 -17.23 21.87
CA GLU A 125 -27.14 -18.52 22.44
C GLU A 125 -28.11 -19.61 21.97
N THR A 126 -27.57 -20.69 21.41
CA THR A 126 -28.32 -21.86 20.93
C THR A 126 -28.15 -23.07 21.83
N GLY A 127 -27.13 -23.07 22.70
CA GLY A 127 -26.94 -24.11 23.69
C GLY A 127 -25.61 -23.97 24.43
N ARG A 128 -25.36 -24.88 25.36
CA ARG A 128 -24.11 -24.94 26.12
C ARG A 128 -23.79 -26.35 26.58
N THR A 129 -22.50 -26.65 26.62
CA THR A 129 -21.97 -27.87 27.24
C THR A 129 -21.23 -27.48 28.51
N ALA A 130 -21.75 -27.92 29.65
CA ALA A 130 -21.09 -27.73 30.94
C ALA A 130 -19.75 -28.48 30.97
N ALA A 131 -18.75 -27.85 31.58
CA ALA A 131 -17.43 -28.43 31.81
C ALA A 131 -16.96 -28.09 33.24
N TYR A 132 -15.79 -28.58 33.62
CA TYR A 132 -15.16 -28.15 34.87
C TYR A 132 -14.88 -26.65 34.86
N GLN A 133 -14.93 -26.03 36.04
CA GLN A 133 -14.69 -24.60 36.18
C GLN A 133 -13.27 -24.22 35.77
N ASP A 134 -13.15 -23.15 34.99
CA ASP A 134 -11.86 -22.57 34.63
C ASP A 134 -11.92 -21.04 34.71
N ALA A 135 -10.97 -20.48 35.45
CA ALA A 135 -10.82 -19.05 35.63
C ALA A 135 -9.78 -18.44 34.67
N CYS A 136 -9.04 -19.28 33.94
CA CYS A 136 -7.87 -18.87 33.16
C CYS A 136 -8.19 -18.49 31.73
N GLY A 137 -9.35 -18.90 31.24
CA GLY A 137 -9.72 -18.82 29.85
C GLY A 137 -9.35 -20.11 29.15
N ARG A 138 -10.31 -20.64 28.41
CA ARG A 138 -10.16 -21.88 27.64
C ARG A 138 -9.55 -21.55 26.31
N GLU A 139 -8.77 -22.47 25.80
CA GLU A 139 -8.54 -22.58 24.38
C GLU A 139 -9.61 -23.45 23.77
N LEU A 140 -10.00 -23.17 22.53
CA LEU A 140 -10.93 -23.97 21.76
C LEU A 140 -10.30 -24.36 20.44
N ALA A 141 -10.58 -25.57 19.99
CA ALA A 141 -10.28 -26.02 18.64
C ALA A 141 -11.34 -27.02 18.17
N VAL A 142 -11.54 -27.13 16.85
CA VAL A 142 -12.55 -28.01 16.26
C VAL A 142 -11.89 -28.90 15.21
N THR A 143 -12.20 -30.20 15.26
CA THR A 143 -11.81 -31.18 14.24
C THR A 143 -13.06 -31.96 13.83
N GLY A 144 -13.56 -31.71 12.61
CA GLY A 144 -14.87 -32.21 12.17
C GLY A 144 -15.98 -31.83 13.15
N THR A 145 -16.67 -32.83 13.72
CA THR A 145 -17.77 -32.62 14.68
C THR A 145 -17.33 -32.54 16.14
N LYS A 146 -16.04 -32.71 16.42
CA LYS A 146 -15.47 -32.77 17.77
C LYS A 146 -14.92 -31.42 18.16
N ARG A 147 -15.19 -31.01 19.40
CA ARG A 147 -14.61 -29.80 20.00
C ARG A 147 -13.60 -30.21 21.05
N TRP A 148 -12.47 -29.52 21.05
CA TRP A 148 -11.39 -29.69 22.02
C TRP A 148 -11.26 -28.39 22.80
N HIS A 149 -11.04 -28.51 24.10
CA HIS A 149 -10.80 -27.33 24.91
C HIS A 149 -9.83 -27.59 26.04
N THR A 150 -9.20 -26.51 26.51
CA THR A 150 -8.41 -26.57 27.73
C THR A 150 -9.26 -26.22 28.94
N THR A 151 -8.94 -26.82 30.08
CA THR A 151 -9.52 -26.47 31.38
C THR A 151 -8.42 -26.36 32.41
N THR A 152 -8.23 -25.17 32.98
CA THR A 152 -7.31 -24.94 34.09
C THR A 152 -8.11 -24.71 35.37
N PRO A 153 -8.24 -25.70 36.26
CA PRO A 153 -8.95 -25.53 37.52
C PRO A 153 -8.16 -24.56 38.42
N ALA A 154 -8.52 -23.28 38.38
CA ALA A 154 -7.90 -22.20 39.13
C ALA A 154 -8.95 -21.37 39.87
N SER A 155 -8.60 -20.91 41.06
CA SER A 155 -9.47 -20.06 41.89
C SER A 155 -9.46 -18.59 41.45
N ASN A 156 -8.38 -18.13 40.80
CA ASN A 156 -8.23 -16.80 40.21
C ASN A 156 -7.05 -16.77 39.21
N ASP A 157 -6.91 -15.66 38.46
CA ASP A 157 -5.92 -15.46 37.39
C ASP A 157 -4.46 -15.67 37.82
N SER A 158 -4.10 -15.45 39.09
CA SER A 158 -2.70 -15.60 39.55
C SER A 158 -2.18 -17.04 39.53
N TYR A 159 -3.08 -18.02 39.49
CA TYR A 159 -2.76 -19.45 39.44
C TYR A 159 -2.73 -20.03 38.02
N CYS A 160 -3.08 -19.24 36.99
CA CYS A 160 -3.21 -19.74 35.63
C CYS A 160 -1.90 -20.24 35.05
N ASP A 161 -0.80 -19.56 35.37
CA ASP A 161 0.53 -19.96 34.92
C ASP A 161 1.20 -20.98 35.87
N GLN A 162 0.50 -21.43 36.92
CA GLN A 162 1.04 -22.34 37.94
C GLN A 162 0.32 -23.69 37.98
N ASN A 163 -0.96 -23.72 37.63
CA ASN A 163 -1.79 -24.91 37.71
C ASN A 163 -1.57 -25.85 36.53
N ARG A 164 -2.05 -27.10 36.69
CA ARG A 164 -2.19 -28.01 35.55
C ARG A 164 -3.39 -27.61 34.72
N THR A 165 -3.22 -27.70 33.41
CA THR A 165 -4.23 -27.49 32.40
C THR A 165 -4.53 -28.84 31.76
N ASP A 166 -5.78 -29.23 31.79
CA ASP A 166 -6.29 -30.46 31.19
C ASP A 166 -6.75 -30.22 29.76
N LEU A 167 -6.61 -31.24 28.92
CA LEU A 167 -7.29 -31.33 27.64
C LEU A 167 -8.62 -32.04 27.82
N ASP A 168 -9.69 -31.38 27.43
CA ASP A 168 -11.07 -31.86 27.46
C ASP A 168 -11.65 -31.91 26.04
N SER A 169 -12.67 -32.71 25.86
CA SER A 169 -13.36 -32.90 24.58
C SER A 169 -14.86 -32.78 24.74
N VAL A 170 -15.54 -32.35 23.67
CA VAL A 170 -16.99 -32.43 23.57
C VAL A 170 -17.34 -33.14 22.27
N VAL A 171 -17.86 -34.36 22.40
CA VAL A 171 -18.28 -35.23 21.29
C VAL A 171 -19.77 -35.50 21.43
N GLY A 172 -20.56 -35.25 20.40
CA GLY A 172 -22.03 -35.42 20.46
C GLY A 172 -22.72 -34.60 21.56
N GLY A 173 -22.12 -33.46 21.95
CA GLY A 173 -22.62 -32.61 23.04
C GLY A 173 -22.23 -33.06 24.45
N VAL A 174 -21.51 -34.19 24.57
CA VAL A 174 -21.07 -34.75 25.85
C VAL A 174 -19.63 -34.36 26.15
N HIS A 175 -19.41 -33.73 27.29
CA HIS A 175 -18.08 -33.40 27.80
C HIS A 175 -17.36 -34.66 28.31
N THR A 176 -16.10 -34.84 27.90
CA THR A 176 -15.23 -35.94 28.35
C THR A 176 -13.80 -35.44 28.64
N ARG A 177 -13.27 -35.83 29.81
CA ARG A 177 -11.88 -35.63 30.20
C ARG A 177 -10.97 -36.60 29.46
N THR A 178 -9.98 -36.10 28.71
CA THR A 178 -9.06 -36.95 27.94
C THR A 178 -7.99 -37.61 28.83
N ASN A 179 -7.86 -37.16 30.08
CA ASN A 179 -6.79 -37.48 31.04
C ASN A 179 -5.40 -36.98 30.64
N TRP A 180 -5.26 -36.32 29.49
CA TRP A 180 -4.04 -35.63 29.14
C TRP A 180 -4.01 -34.25 29.81
N ASN A 181 -2.87 -33.88 30.38
CA ASN A 181 -2.66 -32.58 31.02
C ASN A 181 -1.17 -32.23 31.09
N ALA A 182 -0.89 -30.93 31.23
CA ALA A 182 0.44 -30.40 31.48
C ALA A 182 0.35 -29.13 32.35
N ALA A 183 1.48 -28.70 32.94
CA ALA A 183 1.51 -27.50 33.77
C ALA A 183 1.47 -26.21 32.93
N GLY A 184 0.90 -25.13 33.45
CA GLY A 184 0.84 -23.82 32.81
C GLY A 184 -0.15 -23.72 31.66
N LYS A 185 -0.07 -22.62 30.90
CA LYS A 185 -0.95 -22.34 29.77
C LYS A 185 -0.63 -23.24 28.58
N LEU A 186 -1.67 -23.77 27.95
CA LEU A 186 -1.60 -24.58 26.74
C LEU A 186 -2.36 -23.89 25.62
N LEU A 187 -1.80 -23.89 24.42
CA LEU A 187 -2.40 -23.39 23.19
C LEU A 187 -2.84 -24.56 22.32
N LEU A 188 -4.01 -24.45 21.69
CA LEU A 188 -4.54 -25.44 20.74
C LEU A 188 -4.50 -24.86 19.34
N ALA A 189 -4.21 -25.69 18.34
CA ALA A 189 -4.27 -25.31 16.93
C ALA A 189 -4.75 -26.48 16.06
N THR A 190 -5.54 -26.15 15.05
CA THR A 190 -6.06 -27.06 14.02
C THR A 190 -5.93 -26.39 12.66
N GLY A 191 -6.14 -27.13 11.57
CA GLY A 191 -6.21 -26.54 10.24
C GLY A 191 -7.03 -27.42 9.30
N ASP A 192 -7.65 -26.80 8.31
CA ASP A 192 -8.54 -27.47 7.34
C ASP A 192 -7.84 -28.63 6.61
N GLY A 193 -6.56 -28.47 6.27
CA GLY A 193 -5.75 -29.53 5.64
C GLY A 193 -5.34 -30.68 6.58
N ALA A 194 -5.62 -30.56 7.87
CA ALA A 194 -5.27 -31.52 8.92
C ALA A 194 -6.49 -31.90 9.76
N ALA A 195 -7.61 -32.24 9.10
CA ALA A 195 -8.93 -32.42 9.71
C ALA A 195 -9.00 -33.36 10.93
N ASP A 196 -8.16 -34.40 11.00
CA ASP A 196 -8.08 -35.36 12.12
C ASP A 196 -6.83 -35.15 12.99
N ARG A 197 -6.26 -33.94 13.03
CA ARG A 197 -5.12 -33.61 13.89
C ARG A 197 -5.38 -32.36 14.73
N LEU A 198 -5.02 -32.48 16.00
CA LEU A 198 -4.93 -31.38 16.93
C LEU A 198 -3.47 -31.18 17.32
N PHE A 199 -3.00 -29.94 17.24
CA PHE A 199 -1.69 -29.56 17.77
C PHE A 199 -1.87 -28.83 19.09
N MET A 200 -0.93 -29.05 19.99
CA MET A 200 -0.91 -28.38 21.27
C MET A 200 0.50 -27.96 21.64
N GLY A 201 0.65 -26.71 22.02
CA GLY A 201 1.89 -26.19 22.56
C GLY A 201 1.74 -25.69 23.97
N GLN A 202 2.80 -25.83 24.75
CA GLN A 202 2.91 -25.26 26.09
C GLN A 202 3.52 -23.87 25.99
N ALA A 203 2.91 -22.88 26.65
CA ALA A 203 3.50 -21.56 26.77
C ALA A 203 4.61 -21.57 27.82
N LYS A 204 5.63 -20.72 27.63
CA LYS A 204 6.69 -20.52 28.61
C LYS A 204 6.15 -19.83 29.85
N GLY A 205 6.44 -20.39 31.01
CA GLY A 205 5.95 -19.87 32.28
C GLY A 205 6.79 -20.33 33.47
N PRO A 206 6.50 -19.85 34.69
CA PRO A 206 7.29 -20.14 35.89
C PRO A 206 7.39 -21.64 36.22
N VAL A 207 6.34 -22.41 35.94
CA VAL A 207 6.28 -23.87 36.14
C VAL A 207 6.49 -24.67 34.84
N SER A 208 6.64 -23.97 33.71
CA SER A 208 6.90 -24.50 32.37
C SER A 208 8.12 -23.82 31.73
N PRO A 209 9.32 -23.92 32.34
CA PRO A 209 10.53 -23.24 31.84
C PRO A 209 11.09 -23.86 30.55
N ASP A 210 10.68 -25.09 30.23
CA ASP A 210 11.03 -25.82 29.02
C ASP A 210 9.73 -26.24 28.33
N PRO A 211 9.20 -25.46 27.38
CA PRO A 211 7.92 -25.77 26.77
C PRO A 211 8.04 -26.80 25.64
N PHE A 212 6.94 -27.50 25.36
CA PHE A 212 6.86 -28.51 24.29
C PHE A 212 5.80 -28.16 23.26
N LEU A 213 5.90 -28.81 22.10
CA LEU A 213 4.85 -28.98 21.11
C LEU A 213 4.50 -30.46 21.03
N THR A 214 3.23 -30.80 20.81
CA THR A 214 2.77 -32.18 20.62
C THR A 214 1.60 -32.21 19.64
N SER A 215 1.44 -33.32 18.92
CA SER A 215 0.26 -33.59 18.10
C SER A 215 -0.64 -34.64 18.75
N PHE A 216 -1.90 -34.65 18.33
CA PHE A 216 -2.88 -35.69 18.64
C PHE A 216 -3.62 -36.08 17.36
N ASP A 217 -3.80 -37.38 17.15
CA ASP A 217 -4.77 -37.93 16.21
C ASP A 217 -6.16 -37.86 16.86
N THR A 218 -7.08 -37.19 16.18
CA THR A 218 -8.45 -36.93 16.64
C THR A 218 -9.51 -37.65 15.79
N SER A 219 -9.11 -38.63 14.98
CA SER A 219 -10.03 -39.45 14.16
C SER A 219 -11.00 -40.27 15.02
N GLY A 220 -10.57 -40.72 16.21
CA GLY A 220 -11.39 -41.38 17.23
C GLY A 220 -12.00 -40.43 18.27
N ASP A 221 -12.94 -40.88 19.09
CA ASP A 221 -13.59 -40.05 20.13
C ASP A 221 -12.63 -39.66 21.26
N THR A 222 -11.60 -40.47 21.50
CA THR A 222 -10.51 -40.19 22.42
C THR A 222 -9.26 -39.82 21.60
N PRO A 223 -8.59 -38.70 21.89
CA PRO A 223 -7.42 -38.30 21.13
C PRO A 223 -6.24 -39.21 21.45
N VAL A 224 -5.50 -39.63 20.42
CA VAL A 224 -4.27 -40.41 20.57
C VAL A 224 -3.08 -39.48 20.42
N ARG A 225 -2.23 -39.40 21.44
CA ARG A 225 -1.03 -38.56 21.39
C ARG A 225 -0.06 -39.08 20.31
N GLY A 226 0.33 -38.20 19.42
CA GLY A 226 1.37 -38.42 18.41
C GLY A 226 2.73 -37.90 18.89
N ASP A 227 3.50 -37.35 17.95
CA ASP A 227 4.83 -36.83 18.21
C ASP A 227 4.83 -35.66 19.20
N SER A 228 5.95 -35.53 19.91
CA SER A 228 6.15 -34.46 20.87
C SER A 228 7.60 -34.01 20.87
N ARG A 229 7.81 -32.70 20.83
CA ARG A 229 9.12 -32.07 20.74
C ARG A 229 9.29 -31.00 21.81
N ARG A 230 10.45 -30.99 22.45
CA ARG A 230 10.98 -29.86 23.22
C ARG A 230 12.10 -29.21 22.42
N PHE A 231 12.35 -27.94 22.67
CA PHE A 231 13.32 -27.15 21.93
C PHE A 231 14.49 -26.81 22.85
N ALA A 232 15.70 -26.91 22.33
CA ALA A 232 16.92 -26.62 23.08
C ALA A 232 17.74 -25.51 22.40
N ASP A 233 18.37 -24.66 23.20
CA ASP A 233 19.37 -23.69 22.76
C ASP A 233 20.72 -24.38 22.53
N ALA A 234 21.77 -23.61 22.19
CA ALA A 234 23.10 -24.15 21.98
C ALA A 234 23.68 -24.82 23.25
N GLU A 235 23.21 -24.41 24.42
CA GLU A 235 23.57 -24.94 25.73
C GLU A 235 22.69 -26.11 26.19
N GLY A 236 21.71 -26.54 25.37
CA GLY A 236 20.82 -27.65 25.69
C GLY A 236 19.65 -27.30 26.62
N LYS A 237 19.38 -26.02 26.88
CA LYS A 237 18.28 -25.55 27.75
C LYS A 237 17.03 -25.22 26.95
N GLY A 238 15.87 -25.28 27.60
CA GLY A 238 14.56 -24.98 27.00
C GLY A 238 14.54 -23.64 26.24
N ALA A 239 14.31 -23.72 24.93
CA ALA A 239 14.48 -22.61 24.00
C ALA A 239 13.18 -22.03 23.43
N LEU A 240 12.05 -22.70 23.62
CA LEU A 240 10.77 -22.22 23.08
C LEU A 240 10.18 -21.14 23.99
N ASP A 241 9.87 -19.96 23.45
CA ASP A 241 8.94 -19.01 24.04
C ASP A 241 7.69 -18.88 23.16
N LEU A 242 6.83 -19.89 23.25
CA LEU A 242 5.65 -20.04 22.40
C LEU A 242 4.62 -18.94 22.63
N LYS A 243 4.27 -18.23 21.55
CA LYS A 243 3.17 -17.27 21.53
C LYS A 243 1.98 -17.73 20.69
N ASP A 244 2.23 -18.48 19.62
CA ASP A 244 1.19 -18.88 18.66
C ASP A 244 1.60 -20.08 17.78
N ILE A 245 0.62 -20.80 17.23
CA ILE A 245 0.79 -21.96 16.33
C ILE A 245 -0.22 -21.84 15.19
N ALA A 246 0.25 -21.95 13.95
CA ALA A 246 -0.61 -22.05 12.77
C ALA A 246 -0.29 -23.30 11.94
N VAL A 247 -1.33 -23.93 11.41
CA VAL A 247 -1.24 -25.08 10.50
C VAL A 247 -1.36 -24.58 9.07
N SER A 248 -0.52 -25.07 8.15
CA SER A 248 -0.63 -24.70 6.72
C SER A 248 -1.94 -25.21 6.11
N ALA A 249 -2.38 -24.55 5.03
CA ALA A 249 -3.63 -24.91 4.34
C ALA A 249 -3.68 -26.37 3.87
N ASP A 250 -2.53 -26.96 3.49
CA ASP A 250 -2.39 -28.36 3.11
C ASP A 250 -2.21 -29.33 4.31
N GLY A 251 -2.13 -28.80 5.54
CA GLY A 251 -1.92 -29.56 6.76
C GLY A 251 -0.50 -30.13 6.92
N GLY A 252 0.42 -29.89 5.98
CA GLY A 252 1.75 -30.51 5.95
C GLY A 252 2.81 -29.80 6.80
N ARG A 253 2.58 -28.54 7.17
CA ARG A 253 3.50 -27.69 7.91
C ARG A 253 2.85 -27.06 9.14
N LEU A 254 3.68 -26.72 10.11
CA LEU A 254 3.33 -25.85 11.23
C LEU A 254 4.25 -24.65 11.24
N ALA A 255 3.69 -23.46 11.41
CA ALA A 255 4.46 -22.29 11.77
C ALA A 255 4.25 -21.99 13.26
N VAL A 256 5.34 -21.66 13.94
CA VAL A 256 5.35 -21.42 15.39
C VAL A 256 5.94 -20.04 15.64
N ALA A 257 5.19 -19.16 16.29
CA ALA A 257 5.69 -17.89 16.79
C ALA A 257 6.47 -18.12 18.08
N ASP A 258 7.79 -18.17 17.97
CA ASP A 258 8.73 -18.33 19.09
C ASP A 258 9.39 -16.98 19.39
N ALA A 259 8.97 -16.32 20.47
CA ALA A 259 9.49 -15.00 20.81
C ALA A 259 11.01 -15.00 21.08
N ALA A 260 11.62 -16.16 21.35
CA ALA A 260 13.07 -16.26 21.55
C ALA A 260 13.86 -16.42 20.24
N TYR A 261 13.24 -16.95 19.17
CA TYR A 261 13.96 -17.30 17.92
C TYR A 261 13.24 -16.90 16.62
N GLY A 262 12.15 -16.15 16.69
CA GLY A 262 11.36 -15.72 15.53
C GLY A 262 10.30 -16.75 15.12
N THR A 263 10.02 -16.86 13.83
CA THR A 263 9.02 -17.82 13.31
C THR A 263 9.70 -19.11 12.88
N ARG A 264 9.41 -20.22 13.55
CA ARG A 264 9.88 -21.55 13.16
C ARG A 264 8.91 -22.19 12.18
N LEU A 265 9.43 -22.94 11.20
CA LEU A 265 8.64 -23.77 10.30
C LEU A 265 8.97 -25.24 10.57
N LEU A 266 7.95 -26.05 10.84
CA LEU A 266 8.07 -27.46 11.20
C LEU A 266 7.27 -28.34 10.24
N ASN A 267 7.68 -29.60 10.11
CA ASN A 267 6.88 -30.66 9.55
C ASN A 267 5.73 -31.00 10.50
N SER A 268 4.48 -30.99 10.03
CA SER A 268 3.33 -31.30 10.89
C SER A 268 3.26 -32.78 11.28
N GLY A 269 3.93 -33.65 10.50
CA GLY A 269 3.94 -35.09 10.72
C GLY A 269 4.74 -35.50 11.96
N ASP A 270 5.95 -34.98 12.13
CA ASP A 270 6.91 -35.40 13.16
C ASP A 270 7.49 -34.24 14.01
N LEU A 271 7.04 -33.00 13.75
CA LEU A 271 7.49 -31.76 14.41
C LEU A 271 8.98 -31.43 14.20
N SER A 272 9.65 -32.08 13.24
CA SER A 272 11.02 -31.74 12.83
C SER A 272 11.08 -30.40 12.09
N ASP A 273 12.23 -29.73 12.06
CA ASP A 273 12.37 -28.46 11.34
C ASP A 273 12.19 -28.68 9.84
N ALA A 274 11.37 -27.85 9.20
CA ALA A 274 11.19 -27.86 7.76
C ALA A 274 12.20 -26.90 7.11
N GLY A 275 12.88 -27.36 6.06
CA GLY A 275 13.85 -26.57 5.29
C GLY A 275 13.31 -26.12 3.93
N PRO A 276 13.66 -24.91 3.46
CA PRO A 276 14.32 -23.83 4.20
C PRO A 276 13.38 -23.21 5.26
N GLY A 277 13.94 -22.55 6.28
CA GLY A 277 13.16 -21.80 7.27
C GLY A 277 12.86 -20.37 6.80
N TYR A 278 12.00 -19.65 7.54
CA TYR A 278 11.76 -18.23 7.25
C TYR A 278 12.94 -17.35 7.65
N GLN A 279 13.08 -16.20 6.97
CA GLN A 279 14.07 -15.19 7.33
C GLN A 279 13.83 -14.67 8.76
N PRO A 280 14.89 -14.25 9.48
CA PRO A 280 14.75 -13.64 10.80
C PRO A 280 13.77 -12.47 10.79
N LEU A 281 13.11 -12.25 11.92
CA LEU A 281 12.34 -11.02 12.12
C LEU A 281 13.27 -9.79 12.16
N PRO A 282 12.76 -8.59 11.89
CA PRO A 282 13.54 -7.36 12.01
C PRO A 282 14.23 -7.25 13.37
N THR A 283 15.44 -6.66 13.39
CA THR A 283 16.20 -6.47 14.62
C THR A 283 15.38 -5.70 15.65
N GLY A 284 15.21 -6.27 16.85
CA GLY A 284 14.41 -5.69 17.94
C GLY A 284 12.95 -6.12 17.98
N ALA A 285 12.47 -6.85 16.97
CA ALA A 285 11.15 -7.47 16.96
C ALA A 285 11.19 -8.87 17.59
N THR A 286 10.15 -9.23 18.34
CA THR A 286 9.97 -10.58 18.93
C THR A 286 8.67 -11.20 18.44
N ALA A 287 8.68 -12.47 18.01
CA ALA A 287 7.49 -13.09 17.43
C ALA A 287 6.30 -13.09 18.42
N SER A 288 5.11 -12.75 17.94
CA SER A 288 3.88 -12.73 18.74
C SER A 288 2.78 -13.59 18.14
N ALA A 289 2.61 -13.59 16.82
CA ALA A 289 1.52 -14.29 16.14
C ALA A 289 1.97 -14.88 14.81
N VAL A 290 1.25 -15.87 14.31
CA VAL A 290 1.49 -16.43 12.98
C VAL A 290 0.21 -16.99 12.39
N ALA A 291 -0.01 -16.81 11.09
CA ALA A 291 -1.17 -17.38 10.41
C ALA A 291 -0.84 -17.68 8.93
N PHE A 292 -1.31 -18.82 8.43
CA PHE A 292 -1.25 -19.15 7.00
C PHE A 292 -2.53 -18.70 6.31
N SER A 293 -2.42 -18.24 5.07
CA SER A 293 -3.59 -17.95 4.24
C SER A 293 -4.33 -19.23 3.88
N GLY A 294 -5.67 -19.18 3.82
CA GLY A 294 -6.48 -20.36 3.54
C GLY A 294 -6.27 -20.94 2.13
N ASP A 295 -5.79 -20.13 1.19
CA ASP A 295 -5.39 -20.58 -0.16
C ASP A 295 -3.96 -21.15 -0.22
N GLY A 296 -3.23 -21.16 0.89
CA GLY A 296 -1.88 -21.69 1.03
C GLY A 296 -0.78 -20.84 0.38
N LYS A 297 -1.08 -19.65 -0.15
CA LYS A 297 -0.09 -18.81 -0.82
C LYS A 297 0.80 -18.03 0.13
N TYR A 298 0.27 -17.57 1.25
CA TYR A 298 0.94 -16.63 2.14
C TYR A 298 1.06 -17.14 3.58
N VAL A 299 2.04 -16.59 4.27
CA VAL A 299 2.15 -16.62 5.73
C VAL A 299 2.24 -15.18 6.24
N ALA A 300 1.47 -14.88 7.28
CA ALA A 300 1.58 -13.67 8.07
C ALA A 300 2.35 -13.98 9.35
N ARG A 301 3.33 -13.14 9.69
CA ARG A 301 4.20 -13.28 10.85
C ARG A 301 4.13 -11.99 11.65
N GLY A 302 3.44 -12.04 12.79
CA GLY A 302 3.26 -10.92 13.70
C GLY A 302 4.38 -10.89 14.75
N ALA A 303 4.73 -9.68 15.16
CA ALA A 303 5.74 -9.44 16.17
C ALA A 303 5.34 -8.31 17.13
N SER A 304 6.06 -8.26 18.24
CA SER A 304 6.11 -7.11 19.15
C SER A 304 7.41 -6.36 18.89
N ALA A 305 7.30 -5.14 18.37
CA ALA A 305 8.40 -4.22 18.14
C ALA A 305 8.08 -2.82 18.70
N THR A 306 8.98 -1.84 18.50
CA THR A 306 8.78 -0.46 18.94
C THR A 306 9.20 0.52 17.86
N GLY A 307 8.49 1.66 17.76
CA GLY A 307 8.77 2.69 16.77
C GLY A 307 8.55 2.18 15.35
N SER A 308 9.41 2.59 14.42
CA SER A 308 9.28 2.23 12.99
C SER A 308 9.78 0.83 12.63
N THR A 309 10.02 -0.05 13.61
CA THR A 309 10.41 -1.44 13.33
C THR A 309 9.18 -2.24 12.91
N PRO A 310 9.21 -2.94 11.76
CA PRO A 310 8.07 -3.72 11.31
C PRO A 310 7.68 -4.80 12.32
N ASP A 311 6.38 -4.89 12.57
CA ASP A 311 5.74 -5.79 13.52
C ASP A 311 4.68 -6.69 12.86
N LEU A 312 4.50 -6.58 11.55
CA LEU A 312 3.81 -7.57 10.72
C LEU A 312 4.57 -7.78 9.41
N LEU A 313 4.85 -9.05 9.09
CA LEU A 313 5.47 -9.47 7.84
C LEU A 313 4.54 -10.41 7.09
N ILE A 314 4.26 -10.13 5.80
CA ILE A 314 3.47 -11.01 4.92
C ILE A 314 4.34 -11.46 3.75
N GLN A 315 4.45 -12.76 3.51
CA GLN A 315 5.32 -13.32 2.49
C GLN A 315 4.78 -14.66 1.98
N PRO A 316 5.34 -15.25 0.91
CA PRO A 316 4.95 -16.58 0.47
C PRO A 316 5.06 -17.63 1.59
N ALA A 317 4.07 -18.52 1.67
CA ALA A 317 4.05 -19.60 2.64
C ALA A 317 5.23 -20.57 2.48
N ASP A 318 5.69 -20.76 1.24
CA ASP A 318 6.94 -21.48 0.97
C ASP A 318 8.15 -20.51 1.04
N PRO A 319 8.99 -20.62 2.08
CA PRO A 319 10.20 -19.80 2.20
C PRO A 319 11.20 -20.01 1.04
N ALA A 320 11.13 -21.12 0.30
CA ALA A 320 12.00 -21.35 -0.85
C ALA A 320 11.69 -20.41 -2.04
N ASN A 321 10.52 -19.78 -2.07
CA ASN A 321 10.14 -18.81 -3.09
C ASN A 321 11.09 -17.59 -3.11
N GLY A 322 11.66 -17.21 -1.95
CA GLY A 322 12.67 -16.16 -1.85
C GLY A 322 12.17 -14.73 -2.05
N THR A 323 10.87 -14.52 -2.29
CA THR A 323 10.28 -13.17 -2.35
C THR A 323 10.39 -12.47 -0.99
N THR A 324 10.83 -11.21 -1.02
CA THR A 324 10.92 -10.36 0.17
C THR A 324 9.54 -10.19 0.83
N ALA A 325 9.50 -10.21 2.15
CA ALA A 325 8.28 -9.94 2.88
C ALA A 325 7.78 -8.52 2.64
N MET A 326 6.47 -8.37 2.57
CA MET A 326 5.80 -7.09 2.80
C MET A 326 5.90 -6.79 4.29
N GLU A 327 6.33 -5.59 4.63
CA GLU A 327 6.61 -5.18 6.00
C GLU A 327 5.66 -4.04 6.39
N PHE A 328 4.99 -4.20 7.52
CA PHE A 328 4.10 -3.21 8.11
C PHE A 328 4.58 -2.90 9.52
N ALA A 329 4.53 -1.62 9.89
CA ALA A 329 4.86 -1.14 11.24
C ALA A 329 3.63 -0.41 11.80
N PHE A 330 3.04 -0.94 12.88
CA PHE A 330 1.95 -0.27 13.56
C PHE A 330 2.50 0.70 14.62
N GLU A 331 2.19 1.99 14.47
CA GLU A 331 2.63 3.02 15.42
C GLU A 331 1.53 4.05 15.74
N GLY A 332 1.26 4.20 17.04
CA GLY A 332 0.52 5.34 17.57
C GLY A 332 -0.90 5.00 18.02
N ASP A 333 -1.65 6.03 18.39
CA ASP A 333 -2.96 5.90 19.03
C ASP A 333 -4.09 5.49 18.06
N LEU A 334 -3.81 5.49 16.74
CA LEU A 334 -4.78 5.10 15.71
C LEU A 334 -4.64 3.64 15.29
N ASP A 335 -3.43 3.09 15.35
CA ASP A 335 -3.10 1.78 14.79
C ASP A 335 -2.62 0.77 15.84
N GLY A 336 -2.33 1.24 17.06
CA GLY A 336 -1.64 0.45 18.07
C GLY A 336 -0.12 0.49 17.88
N ASN A 337 0.59 -0.39 18.58
CA ASN A 337 2.06 -0.39 18.63
C ASN A 337 2.71 -1.75 18.38
N ARG A 338 1.91 -2.83 18.33
CA ARG A 338 2.36 -4.21 18.17
C ARG A 338 1.22 -5.15 17.87
N VAL A 339 1.47 -6.20 17.10
CA VAL A 339 0.56 -7.33 16.92
C VAL A 339 0.47 -8.14 18.21
N VAL A 340 -0.75 -8.38 18.70
CA VAL A 340 -0.97 -9.16 19.93
C VAL A 340 -0.67 -10.64 19.70
N PRO A 341 -0.29 -11.39 20.75
CA PRO A 341 -0.17 -12.84 20.62
C PRO A 341 -1.45 -13.47 20.08
N ARG A 342 -1.31 -14.29 19.04
CA ARG A 342 -2.44 -14.90 18.30
C ARG A 342 -3.43 -13.93 17.66
N GLY A 343 -2.98 -12.71 17.41
CA GLY A 343 -3.78 -11.67 16.80
C GLY A 343 -3.89 -11.78 15.29
N LEU A 344 -3.55 -12.90 14.65
CA LEU A 344 -3.57 -13.01 13.18
C LEU A 344 -4.46 -14.16 12.75
N GLU A 345 -5.35 -13.90 11.79
CA GLU A 345 -6.19 -14.93 11.17
C GLU A 345 -6.52 -14.52 9.72
N TRP A 346 -6.64 -15.48 8.81
CA TRP A 346 -6.92 -15.21 7.40
C TRP A 346 -8.35 -15.57 7.03
N SER A 347 -8.87 -14.93 5.99
CA SER A 347 -10.00 -15.48 5.26
C SER A 347 -9.59 -16.77 4.53
N LYS A 348 -10.56 -17.68 4.37
CA LYS A 348 -10.37 -19.00 3.74
C LYS A 348 -9.92 -18.92 2.29
N ASP A 349 -10.31 -17.87 1.57
CA ASP A 349 -9.88 -17.60 0.20
C ASP A 349 -8.50 -16.91 0.12
N GLY A 350 -7.90 -16.56 1.27
CA GLY A 350 -6.62 -15.86 1.35
C GLY A 350 -6.67 -14.39 0.89
N SER A 351 -7.85 -13.82 0.66
CA SER A 351 -7.98 -12.43 0.17
C SER A 351 -7.79 -11.36 1.25
N ARG A 352 -7.96 -11.72 2.53
CA ARG A 352 -7.84 -10.78 3.67
C ARG A 352 -7.12 -11.42 4.84
N LEU A 353 -6.20 -10.66 5.42
CA LEU A 353 -5.61 -10.92 6.72
C LEU A 353 -6.27 -9.99 7.74
N PHE A 354 -6.66 -10.56 8.87
CA PHE A 354 -7.14 -9.84 10.03
C PHE A 354 -6.02 -9.81 11.07
N ALA A 355 -5.65 -8.61 11.51
CA ALA A 355 -4.59 -8.39 12.48
C ALA A 355 -5.10 -7.59 13.67
N VAL A 356 -4.96 -8.13 14.88
CA VAL A 356 -5.27 -7.42 16.12
C VAL A 356 -3.99 -6.83 16.70
N THR A 357 -3.99 -5.52 16.93
CA THR A 357 -2.88 -4.81 17.56
C THR A 357 -3.28 -4.29 18.92
N THR A 358 -2.28 -3.95 19.74
CA THR A 358 -2.48 -3.28 21.03
C THR A 358 -1.57 -2.08 21.18
N ASN A 359 -1.95 -1.16 22.05
CA ASN A 359 -1.07 -0.07 22.45
C ASN A 359 0.07 -0.59 23.33
N ALA A 360 1.05 0.27 23.61
CA ALA A 360 2.19 -0.06 24.46
C ALA A 360 1.79 -0.61 25.84
N TYR A 361 0.65 -0.16 26.39
CA TYR A 361 0.14 -0.57 27.70
C TYR A 361 -0.65 -1.88 27.72
N GLY A 362 -1.06 -2.43 26.57
CA GLY A 362 -1.82 -3.68 26.52
C GLY A 362 -3.30 -3.54 26.88
N ASN A 363 -3.90 -2.34 26.77
CA ASN A 363 -5.25 -2.06 27.28
C ASN A 363 -6.19 -1.37 26.27
N ALA A 364 -5.73 -1.19 25.04
CA ALA A 364 -6.54 -0.72 23.91
C ALA A 364 -6.14 -1.51 22.67
N PHE A 365 -7.13 -1.87 21.86
CA PHE A 365 -6.96 -2.82 20.75
C PHE A 365 -7.61 -2.31 19.46
N TRP A 366 -7.04 -2.72 18.33
CA TRP A 366 -7.52 -2.39 16.99
C TRP A 366 -7.56 -3.64 16.13
N LEU A 367 -8.59 -3.75 15.30
CA LEU A 367 -8.67 -4.72 14.22
C LEU A 367 -8.23 -4.03 12.93
N HIS A 368 -7.20 -4.57 12.33
CA HIS A 368 -6.68 -4.23 11.02
C HIS A 368 -7.15 -5.27 10.01
N ILE A 369 -7.69 -4.81 8.89
CA ILE A 369 -8.03 -5.63 7.75
C ILE A 369 -7.05 -5.29 6.65
N VAL A 370 -6.03 -6.14 6.55
CA VAL A 370 -4.99 -6.02 5.53
C VAL A 370 -5.46 -6.86 4.36
N GLN A 371 -5.70 -6.23 3.22
CA GLN A 371 -5.70 -6.97 1.96
C GLN A 371 -4.24 -7.04 1.56
N PRO A 372 -3.57 -8.21 1.68
CA PRO A 372 -2.28 -8.31 1.03
C PRO A 372 -2.58 -8.04 -0.43
N PRO A 373 -1.83 -7.14 -1.09
CA PRO A 373 -2.07 -6.91 -2.49
C PRO A 373 -2.04 -8.27 -3.18
N ALA A 374 -3.12 -8.62 -3.87
CA ALA A 374 -3.06 -9.70 -4.86
C ALA A 374 -1.81 -9.39 -5.68
N ALA A 375 -0.75 -10.19 -5.52
CA ALA A 375 0.63 -9.87 -5.92
C ALA A 375 0.69 -8.66 -6.87
N GLN A 376 1.00 -7.45 -6.36
CA GLN A 376 0.88 -6.23 -7.19
C GLN A 376 1.60 -6.49 -8.51
N TYR A 377 0.85 -6.37 -9.60
CA TYR A 377 1.34 -6.69 -10.91
C TYR A 377 2.37 -5.64 -11.33
N ASP A 378 3.36 -6.05 -12.11
CA ASP A 378 4.36 -5.14 -12.62
C ASP A 378 3.71 -4.16 -13.61
N SER A 379 4.17 -2.93 -13.56
CA SER A 379 3.80 -1.89 -14.52
C SER A 379 5.06 -1.36 -15.20
N ARG A 380 4.93 -0.95 -16.45
CA ARG A 380 6.07 -0.44 -17.23
C ARG A 380 5.60 0.46 -18.36
N PHE A 381 6.30 1.57 -18.57
CA PHE A 381 6.16 2.32 -19.82
C PHE A 381 6.83 1.54 -20.95
N THR A 382 6.14 1.42 -22.09
CA THR A 382 6.67 0.73 -23.26
C THR A 382 6.85 1.66 -24.45
N GLY A 383 7.98 1.47 -25.14
CA GLY A 383 8.41 2.36 -26.22
C GLY A 383 8.94 3.70 -25.71
N ALA A 384 9.44 4.49 -26.64
CA ALA A 384 9.83 5.87 -26.35
C ALA A 384 8.58 6.77 -26.38
N LEU A 385 8.58 7.78 -25.50
CA LEU A 385 7.62 8.87 -25.60
C LEU A 385 7.78 9.59 -26.95
N THR A 386 6.67 10.11 -27.48
CA THR A 386 6.64 10.91 -28.71
C THR A 386 5.84 12.19 -28.50
N HIS A 387 6.06 13.21 -29.32
CA HIS A 387 5.27 14.44 -29.28
C HIS A 387 4.60 14.73 -30.63
N THR A 388 3.52 15.51 -30.59
CA THR A 388 2.87 16.04 -31.79
C THR A 388 2.37 17.45 -31.49
N PRO A 389 2.51 18.41 -32.42
CA PRO A 389 3.07 18.30 -33.78
C PRO A 389 4.58 18.01 -33.82
N GLY A 390 5.11 17.59 -34.98
CA GLY A 390 6.52 17.19 -35.11
C GLY A 390 7.52 18.29 -34.74
N GLN A 391 7.14 19.56 -34.93
CA GLN A 391 7.82 20.73 -34.38
C GLN A 391 6.87 21.42 -33.41
N ALA A 392 7.23 21.46 -32.12
CA ALA A 392 6.50 22.24 -31.14
C ALA A 392 6.80 23.74 -31.33
N VAL A 393 5.77 24.57 -31.17
CA VAL A 393 5.83 26.02 -31.33
C VAL A 393 5.28 26.66 -30.07
N VAL A 394 5.92 27.75 -29.62
CA VAL A 394 5.47 28.46 -28.42
C VAL A 394 4.02 28.98 -28.58
N GLY A 395 3.21 28.74 -27.55
CA GLY A 395 1.79 29.12 -27.54
C GLY A 395 0.86 28.15 -28.29
N GLU A 396 1.36 27.09 -28.91
CA GLU A 396 0.55 26.02 -29.51
C GLU A 396 0.46 24.79 -28.58
N PRO A 397 -0.65 24.04 -28.62
CA PRO A 397 -0.76 22.78 -27.89
C PRO A 397 0.25 21.73 -28.40
N VAL A 398 0.91 21.07 -27.46
CA VAL A 398 1.71 19.86 -27.70
C VAL A 398 1.10 18.69 -26.94
N GLY A 399 1.01 17.54 -27.62
CA GLY A 399 0.60 16.28 -27.00
C GLY A 399 1.79 15.35 -26.86
N ILE A 400 2.15 15.00 -25.62
CA ILE A 400 3.15 13.97 -25.29
C ILE A 400 2.44 12.64 -25.16
N ARG A 401 2.83 11.67 -25.98
CA ARG A 401 2.18 10.36 -26.07
C ARG A 401 3.12 9.25 -25.63
N GLY A 402 2.53 8.25 -24.99
CA GLY A 402 3.24 7.05 -24.56
C GLY A 402 2.27 5.91 -24.35
N ARG A 403 2.82 4.80 -23.85
CA ARG A 403 2.06 3.61 -23.50
C ARG A 403 2.50 3.11 -22.12
N LEU A 404 1.53 2.81 -21.26
CA LEU A 404 1.72 2.14 -19.99
C LEU A 404 1.14 0.73 -20.11
N GLU A 405 1.98 -0.29 -19.90
CA GLU A 405 1.55 -1.67 -19.75
C GLU A 405 1.36 -2.00 -18.28
N LEU A 406 0.24 -2.65 -17.99
CA LEU A 406 -0.16 -3.14 -16.69
C LEU A 406 -0.33 -4.66 -16.81
N ASP A 407 0.47 -5.42 -16.07
CA ASP A 407 0.31 -6.88 -16.04
C ASP A 407 -0.93 -7.27 -15.21
N GLY A 408 -1.43 -8.50 -15.40
CA GLY A 408 -2.48 -9.04 -14.54
C GLY A 408 -3.90 -8.55 -14.82
N THR A 409 -4.71 -8.41 -13.78
CA THR A 409 -6.14 -8.09 -13.90
C THR A 409 -6.35 -6.60 -14.18
N ALA A 410 -7.30 -6.29 -15.07
CA ALA A 410 -7.63 -4.91 -15.40
C ALA A 410 -8.02 -4.08 -14.15
N PRO A 411 -7.54 -2.83 -14.02
CA PRO A 411 -7.89 -1.91 -12.94
C PRO A 411 -9.40 -1.66 -12.84
N SER A 412 -9.91 -1.49 -11.62
CA SER A 412 -11.32 -1.18 -11.33
C SER A 412 -11.66 0.31 -11.52
N GLU A 413 -10.66 1.19 -11.50
CA GLU A 413 -10.78 2.62 -11.76
C GLU A 413 -9.91 3.05 -12.96
N PRO A 414 -10.24 4.18 -13.63
CA PRO A 414 -9.42 4.70 -14.72
C PRO A 414 -8.01 5.07 -14.23
N VAL A 415 -7.00 4.40 -14.80
CA VAL A 415 -5.59 4.67 -14.46
C VAL A 415 -5.17 6.03 -15.00
N ARG A 416 -4.36 6.75 -14.22
CA ARG A 416 -3.84 8.07 -14.60
C ARG A 416 -2.32 8.11 -14.48
N VAL A 417 -1.68 8.81 -15.41
CA VAL A 417 -0.26 9.15 -15.32
C VAL A 417 -0.11 10.62 -14.96
N SER A 418 0.90 10.91 -14.15
CA SER A 418 1.28 12.27 -13.82
C SER A 418 2.42 12.72 -14.71
N ALA A 419 2.49 14.02 -14.99
CA ALA A 419 3.53 14.57 -15.83
C ALA A 419 4.04 15.91 -15.32
N VAL A 420 5.33 16.13 -15.51
CA VAL A 420 6.02 17.34 -15.11
C VAL A 420 6.88 17.82 -16.27
N ARG A 421 6.80 19.12 -16.57
CA ARG A 421 7.65 19.80 -17.55
C ARG A 421 8.75 20.56 -16.83
N THR A 422 10.00 20.33 -17.22
CA THR A 422 11.17 21.08 -16.75
C THR A 422 11.79 21.86 -17.90
N THR A 423 12.03 23.14 -17.66
CA THR A 423 12.65 24.11 -18.59
C THR A 423 13.77 24.85 -17.87
N ALA A 424 14.49 25.74 -18.56
CA ALA A 424 15.47 26.63 -17.93
C ALA A 424 14.85 27.52 -16.83
N ASP A 425 13.57 27.84 -16.94
CA ASP A 425 12.84 28.70 -16.01
C ASP A 425 12.27 27.93 -14.80
N GLY A 426 12.43 26.60 -14.78
CA GLY A 426 12.02 25.72 -13.69
C GLY A 426 11.04 24.63 -14.11
N THR A 427 10.39 24.06 -13.09
CA THR A 427 9.61 22.83 -13.19
C THR A 427 8.12 23.11 -12.92
N ARG A 428 7.24 22.59 -13.77
CA ARG A 428 5.78 22.77 -13.73
C ARG A 428 5.06 21.43 -13.79
N LYS A 429 4.17 21.15 -12.83
CA LYS A 429 3.24 20.00 -12.89
C LYS A 429 2.16 20.25 -13.95
N LEU A 430 1.90 19.24 -14.78
CA LEU A 430 0.85 19.26 -15.80
C LEU A 430 -0.42 18.57 -15.29
N ALA A 431 -1.51 18.67 -16.05
CA ALA A 431 -2.71 17.91 -15.77
C ALA A 431 -2.43 16.40 -15.94
N GLU A 432 -3.01 15.59 -15.06
CA GLU A 432 -2.88 14.14 -15.14
C GLU A 432 -3.63 13.62 -16.36
N ALA A 433 -3.02 12.66 -17.06
CA ALA A 433 -3.57 12.06 -18.26
C ALA A 433 -4.16 10.69 -17.94
N GLU A 434 -5.37 10.44 -18.41
CA GLU A 434 -5.99 9.13 -18.32
C GLU A 434 -5.32 8.16 -19.31
N VAL A 435 -5.13 6.93 -18.85
CA VAL A 435 -4.62 5.81 -19.64
C VAL A 435 -5.82 5.08 -20.24
N ALA A 436 -5.86 5.00 -21.56
CA ALA A 436 -6.88 4.26 -22.28
C ALA A 436 -6.75 2.75 -22.05
N VAL A 437 -7.81 2.00 -22.35
CA VAL A 437 -7.88 0.54 -22.16
C VAL A 437 -6.77 -0.22 -22.90
N ASP A 438 -6.24 0.34 -24.00
CA ASP A 438 -5.13 -0.25 -24.76
C ASP A 438 -3.72 0.12 -24.22
N GLY A 439 -3.68 0.83 -23.08
CA GLY A 439 -2.49 1.32 -22.40
C GLY A 439 -2.00 2.69 -22.92
N THR A 440 -2.63 3.29 -23.94
CA THR A 440 -2.15 4.56 -24.50
C THR A 440 -2.59 5.76 -23.66
N PHE A 441 -1.76 6.81 -23.61
CA PHE A 441 -2.12 8.07 -22.95
C PHE A 441 -1.60 9.27 -23.74
N THR A 442 -2.20 10.44 -23.51
CA THR A 442 -1.74 11.72 -24.05
C THR A 442 -1.73 12.79 -22.96
N VAL A 443 -0.55 13.28 -22.60
CA VAL A 443 -0.37 14.46 -21.76
C VAL A 443 -0.40 15.70 -22.64
N LEU A 444 -1.23 16.68 -22.30
CA LEU A 444 -1.35 17.94 -23.03
C LEU A 444 -0.60 19.06 -22.31
N ASP A 445 0.10 19.88 -23.07
CA ASP A 445 0.73 21.10 -22.59
C ASP A 445 0.65 22.22 -23.65
N VAL A 446 0.77 23.48 -23.21
CA VAL A 446 0.93 24.65 -24.07
C VAL A 446 2.20 25.39 -23.61
N PRO A 447 3.35 25.16 -24.24
CA PRO A 447 4.60 25.79 -23.86
C PRO A 447 4.52 27.32 -24.02
N ASP A 448 5.01 28.03 -23.03
CA ASP A 448 5.01 29.50 -22.96
C ASP A 448 6.39 30.13 -23.20
N ALA A 449 7.43 29.31 -23.33
CA ALA A 449 8.80 29.71 -23.62
C ALA A 449 9.40 28.89 -24.76
N VAL A 450 10.39 29.48 -25.43
CA VAL A 450 11.19 28.86 -26.49
C VAL A 450 12.37 28.11 -25.88
N GLY A 451 12.81 27.04 -26.53
CA GLY A 451 13.97 26.24 -26.12
C GLY A 451 13.58 24.84 -25.68
N SER A 452 14.49 24.20 -24.96
CA SER A 452 14.36 22.78 -24.60
C SER A 452 13.44 22.59 -23.40
N ALA A 453 12.41 21.76 -23.55
CA ALA A 453 11.47 21.37 -22.50
C ALA A 453 11.51 19.86 -22.30
N THR A 454 11.91 19.42 -21.11
CA THR A 454 11.94 17.99 -20.74
C THR A 454 10.67 17.62 -19.99
N TYR A 455 9.92 16.68 -20.53
CA TYR A 455 8.71 16.12 -19.94
C TYR A 455 9.06 14.80 -19.28
N THR A 456 8.80 14.68 -17.98
CA THR A 456 8.92 13.43 -17.23
C THR A 456 7.51 12.95 -16.90
N VAL A 457 7.22 11.70 -17.25
CA VAL A 457 5.93 11.05 -17.01
C VAL A 457 6.14 9.94 -15.99
N SER A 458 5.29 9.92 -14.97
CA SER A 458 5.38 9.04 -13.81
C SER A 458 4.06 8.33 -13.56
N PHE A 459 4.15 7.05 -13.21
CA PHE A 459 3.04 6.25 -12.69
C PHE A 459 3.43 5.72 -11.31
N LEU A 460 2.75 6.21 -10.27
CA LEU A 460 3.06 5.89 -8.87
C LEU A 460 2.48 4.55 -8.40
N GLY A 461 1.85 3.79 -9.29
CA GLY A 461 1.11 2.58 -8.94
C GLY A 461 -0.35 2.86 -8.58
N ASP A 462 -1.08 1.77 -8.35
CA ASP A 462 -2.44 1.75 -7.84
C ASP A 462 -2.61 0.59 -6.84
N LEU A 463 -3.84 0.32 -6.40
CA LEU A 463 -4.14 -0.78 -5.47
C LEU A 463 -3.67 -2.16 -5.97
N THR A 464 -3.53 -2.33 -7.29
CA THR A 464 -3.27 -3.59 -7.98
C THR A 464 -1.92 -3.62 -8.74
N HIS A 465 -1.29 -2.47 -8.99
CA HIS A 465 -0.06 -2.36 -9.79
C HIS A 465 1.03 -1.57 -9.07
N ARG A 466 2.28 -2.03 -9.20
CA ARG A 466 3.47 -1.33 -8.66
C ARG A 466 3.71 0.00 -9.39
N PRO A 467 4.49 0.94 -8.82
CA PRO A 467 5.01 2.08 -9.56
C PRO A 467 5.87 1.66 -10.75
N ALA A 468 5.80 2.41 -11.85
CA ALA A 468 6.67 2.24 -13.01
C ALA A 468 7.89 3.17 -12.92
N GLU A 469 9.01 2.78 -13.54
CA GLU A 469 10.16 3.67 -13.72
C GLU A 469 9.77 4.86 -14.61
N ASP A 470 10.10 6.08 -14.18
CA ASP A 470 9.80 7.30 -14.92
C ASP A 470 10.44 7.32 -16.31
N VAL A 471 9.69 7.81 -17.30
CA VAL A 471 10.19 8.03 -18.66
C VAL A 471 10.21 9.51 -18.99
N SER A 472 11.20 9.94 -19.79
CA SER A 472 11.37 11.34 -20.15
C SER A 472 11.52 11.57 -21.65
N LEU A 473 11.00 12.71 -22.13
CA LEU A 473 11.15 13.20 -23.50
C LEU A 473 11.56 14.67 -23.49
N THR A 474 12.61 15.01 -24.23
CA THR A 474 12.99 16.40 -24.48
C THR A 474 12.40 16.88 -25.80
N VAL A 475 11.69 18.01 -25.76
CA VAL A 475 11.06 18.64 -26.91
C VAL A 475 11.65 20.04 -27.10
N ASP A 476 12.11 20.33 -28.32
CA ASP A 476 12.58 21.67 -28.67
C ASP A 476 11.40 22.53 -29.15
N VAL A 477 11.07 23.55 -28.36
CA VAL A 477 10.01 24.51 -28.65
C VAL A 477 10.57 25.65 -29.48
N ALA A 478 10.07 25.81 -30.71
CA ALA A 478 10.48 26.86 -31.64
C ALA A 478 9.68 28.16 -31.44
N LYS A 479 10.21 29.25 -32.02
CA LYS A 479 9.49 30.51 -32.15
C LYS A 479 8.27 30.36 -33.05
N ALA A 480 7.21 31.09 -32.72
CA ALA A 480 6.00 31.24 -33.51
C ALA A 480 6.29 31.89 -34.86
N PRO A 481 6.02 31.22 -36.00
CA PRO A 481 6.22 31.84 -37.30
C PRO A 481 5.27 33.02 -37.51
N THR A 482 5.76 34.05 -38.20
CA THR A 482 4.95 35.20 -38.62
C THR A 482 4.87 35.31 -40.13
N SER A 483 3.83 35.97 -40.62
CA SER A 483 3.69 36.30 -42.05
C SER A 483 3.15 37.70 -42.25
N ILE A 484 3.66 38.39 -43.28
CA ILE A 484 3.18 39.70 -43.72
C ILE A 484 2.51 39.53 -45.08
N ALA A 485 1.28 40.03 -45.19
CA ALA A 485 0.59 40.22 -46.46
C ALA A 485 0.50 41.72 -46.79
N LEU A 486 0.77 42.09 -48.04
CA LEU A 486 0.67 43.46 -48.54
C LEU A 486 -0.37 43.57 -49.64
N THR A 487 -1.08 44.68 -49.66
CA THR A 487 -1.97 45.10 -50.75
C THR A 487 -1.59 46.51 -51.16
N ALA A 488 -1.04 46.61 -52.37
CA ALA A 488 -0.59 47.87 -52.97
C ALA A 488 -1.38 48.15 -54.26
N PRO A 489 -1.59 49.44 -54.61
CA PRO A 489 -2.13 49.80 -55.93
C PRO A 489 -1.14 49.44 -57.03
N ALA A 490 -1.62 49.16 -58.24
CA ALA A 490 -0.75 48.88 -59.39
C ALA A 490 0.02 50.13 -59.86
N GLU A 491 -0.61 51.31 -59.76
CA GLU A 491 -0.05 52.60 -60.18
C GLU A 491 -0.37 53.67 -59.13
N ALA A 492 0.53 54.64 -58.97
CA ALA A 492 0.29 55.81 -58.13
C ALA A 492 0.87 57.09 -58.75
N SER A 493 0.24 58.24 -58.47
CA SER A 493 0.81 59.52 -58.90
C SER A 493 1.71 60.11 -57.81
N MET A 494 2.84 60.71 -58.20
CA MET A 494 3.75 61.37 -57.24
C MET A 494 3.07 62.48 -56.42
N ALA A 495 1.98 63.06 -56.93
CA ALA A 495 1.23 64.11 -56.23
C ALA A 495 0.23 63.54 -55.20
N ALA A 496 -0.36 62.36 -55.48
CA ALA A 496 -1.29 61.69 -54.58
C ALA A 496 -0.59 60.82 -53.52
N GLY A 497 0.63 60.37 -53.82
CA GLY A 497 1.37 59.43 -52.98
C GLY A 497 0.93 57.98 -53.16
N VAL A 498 1.61 57.10 -52.44
CA VAL A 498 1.35 55.66 -52.39
C VAL A 498 0.80 55.32 -51.01
N GLU A 499 -0.28 54.53 -50.97
CA GLU A 499 -0.81 53.93 -49.76
C GLU A 499 -0.83 52.41 -49.91
N ILE A 500 -0.08 51.70 -49.09
CA ILE A 500 -0.03 50.23 -49.05
C ILE A 500 -0.65 49.81 -47.72
N THR A 501 -1.63 48.92 -47.80
CA THR A 501 -2.20 48.29 -46.60
C THR A 501 -1.61 46.91 -46.43
N GLY A 502 -1.48 46.46 -45.19
CA GLY A 502 -0.96 45.14 -44.92
C GLY A 502 -1.45 44.55 -43.62
N ARG A 503 -1.18 43.26 -43.43
CA ARG A 503 -1.49 42.52 -42.21
C ARG A 503 -0.31 41.67 -41.79
N LEU A 504 0.15 41.84 -40.55
CA LEU A 504 1.06 40.95 -39.87
C LEU A 504 0.23 39.91 -39.08
N THR A 505 0.54 38.63 -39.26
CA THR A 505 -0.08 37.52 -38.53
C THR A 505 0.98 36.66 -37.87
N ALA A 506 0.64 36.03 -36.75
CA ALA A 506 1.48 35.06 -36.04
C ALA A 506 0.69 33.77 -35.81
N GLN A 507 1.40 32.64 -35.81
CA GLN A 507 0.86 31.35 -35.41
C GLN A 507 1.02 31.15 -33.89
N GLY A 508 0.04 30.51 -33.23
CA GLY A 508 0.11 30.20 -31.80
C GLY A 508 -0.02 31.43 -30.92
N ARG A 509 1.11 31.86 -30.34
CA ARG A 509 1.13 33.03 -29.44
C ARG A 509 0.69 34.29 -30.19
N ALA A 510 -0.12 35.11 -29.53
CA ALA A 510 -0.48 36.41 -30.05
C ALA A 510 0.72 37.38 -30.04
N LEU A 511 0.80 38.22 -31.05
CA LEU A 511 1.80 39.29 -31.14
C LEU A 511 1.68 40.26 -29.95
N PRO A 512 2.79 40.77 -29.42
CA PRO A 512 2.76 41.77 -28.35
C PRO A 512 2.16 43.09 -28.84
N ALA A 513 1.66 43.91 -27.91
CA ALA A 513 1.22 45.26 -28.25
C ALA A 513 2.43 46.16 -28.61
N GLY A 514 2.25 47.07 -29.57
CA GLY A 514 3.28 48.05 -29.94
C GLY A 514 4.34 47.55 -30.93
N VAL A 515 4.07 46.46 -31.66
CA VAL A 515 4.94 46.01 -32.76
C VAL A 515 5.08 47.11 -33.80
N THR A 516 6.30 47.31 -34.29
CA THR A 516 6.60 48.22 -35.40
C THR A 516 7.32 47.47 -36.53
N LEU A 517 7.04 47.87 -37.77
CA LEU A 517 7.60 47.28 -38.98
C LEU A 517 8.62 48.23 -39.60
N ALA A 518 9.75 47.68 -40.04
CA ALA A 518 10.71 48.42 -40.86
C ALA A 518 10.21 48.48 -42.29
N VAL A 519 10.33 49.64 -42.93
CA VAL A 519 9.92 49.85 -44.31
C VAL A 519 11.10 50.39 -45.11
N GLU A 520 11.44 49.71 -46.19
CA GLU A 520 12.43 50.15 -47.17
C GLU A 520 11.76 50.43 -48.49
N ARG A 521 12.21 51.50 -49.15
CA ARG A 521 11.81 51.84 -50.51
C ARG A 521 13.03 51.75 -51.42
N THR A 522 12.88 51.04 -52.53
CA THR A 522 13.84 51.01 -53.62
C THR A 522 13.22 51.66 -54.85
N ASP A 523 13.86 52.72 -55.34
CA ASP A 523 13.50 53.42 -56.56
C ASP A 523 14.75 53.61 -57.45
N ARG A 524 14.62 54.24 -58.63
CA ARG A 524 15.74 54.46 -59.56
C ARG A 524 16.90 55.31 -58.99
N LEU A 525 16.68 56.00 -57.87
CA LEU A 525 17.67 56.81 -57.16
C LEU A 525 18.36 56.02 -56.03
N GLY A 526 17.94 54.77 -55.79
CA GLY A 526 18.53 53.86 -54.81
C GLY A 526 17.53 53.38 -53.74
N THR A 527 18.05 52.64 -52.76
CA THR A 527 17.29 52.16 -51.60
C THR A 527 17.40 53.15 -50.44
N GLY A 528 16.29 53.41 -49.75
CA GLY A 528 16.25 54.20 -48.52
C GLY A 528 15.20 53.70 -47.54
N THR A 529 15.44 53.90 -46.26
CA THR A 529 14.50 53.57 -45.18
C THR A 529 13.43 54.64 -45.03
N LEU A 530 12.20 54.21 -44.76
CA LEU A 530 11.09 55.08 -44.37
C LEU A 530 10.89 55.00 -42.85
N SER A 531 9.99 55.85 -42.33
CA SER A 531 9.53 55.74 -40.94
C SER A 531 8.92 54.36 -40.69
N SER A 532 9.23 53.78 -39.53
CA SER A 532 8.62 52.51 -39.13
C SER A 532 7.11 52.68 -38.96
N VAL A 533 6.38 51.60 -39.24
CA VAL A 533 4.92 51.61 -39.21
C VAL A 533 4.42 50.81 -38.01
N PRO A 534 3.56 51.38 -37.15
CA PRO A 534 2.97 50.62 -36.05
C PRO A 534 1.93 49.62 -36.57
N VAL A 535 1.87 48.46 -35.92
CA VAL A 535 0.85 47.44 -36.19
C VAL A 535 -0.29 47.61 -35.18
N ALA A 536 -1.52 47.68 -35.67
CA ALA A 536 -2.71 47.71 -34.83
C ALA A 536 -2.93 46.36 -34.12
N ALA A 537 -3.75 46.35 -33.07
CA ALA A 537 -4.01 45.14 -32.28
C ALA A 537 -4.61 43.96 -33.08
N ASP A 538 -5.26 44.24 -34.21
CA ASP A 538 -5.82 43.23 -35.14
C ASP A 538 -4.81 42.73 -36.19
N GLY A 539 -3.56 43.22 -36.11
CA GLY A 539 -2.46 42.90 -37.02
C GLY A 539 -2.37 43.79 -38.26
N THR A 540 -3.29 44.76 -38.44
CA THR A 540 -3.29 45.62 -39.65
C THR A 540 -2.31 46.78 -39.54
N PHE A 541 -1.82 47.25 -40.69
CA PHE A 541 -0.96 48.42 -40.77
C PHE A 541 -1.07 49.12 -42.14
N THR A 542 -0.61 50.38 -42.21
CA THR A 542 -0.64 51.18 -43.42
C THR A 542 0.70 51.88 -43.63
N VAL A 543 1.31 51.68 -44.80
CA VAL A 543 2.48 52.43 -45.26
C VAL A 543 1.98 53.57 -46.15
N LYS A 544 2.42 54.79 -45.85
CA LYS A 544 2.17 55.96 -46.71
C LYS A 544 3.51 56.56 -47.12
N ASP A 545 3.66 56.84 -48.41
CA ASP A 545 4.87 57.45 -48.96
C ASP A 545 4.55 58.44 -50.08
N LEU A 546 5.42 59.43 -50.25
CA LEU A 546 5.42 60.33 -51.40
C LEU A 546 6.65 59.98 -52.27
N PRO A 547 6.46 59.24 -53.38
CA PRO A 547 7.57 58.80 -54.21
C PRO A 547 8.41 59.96 -54.76
N ARG A 548 9.73 59.81 -54.71
CA ARG A 548 10.69 60.83 -55.19
C ARG A 548 11.06 60.68 -56.67
N ALA A 549 10.69 59.55 -57.28
CA ALA A 549 11.00 59.20 -58.65
C ALA A 549 9.78 58.57 -59.34
N ARG A 550 9.73 58.69 -60.66
CA ARG A 550 8.76 58.01 -61.54
C ARG A 550 9.28 56.61 -61.91
N ARG A 551 8.36 55.73 -62.36
CA ARG A 551 8.56 54.29 -62.64
C ARG A 551 8.51 53.47 -61.35
N ASP A 552 8.56 52.15 -61.52
CA ASP A 552 8.54 51.13 -60.47
C ASP A 552 9.28 51.54 -59.19
N VAL A 553 8.53 51.57 -58.11
CA VAL A 553 9.01 51.73 -56.74
C VAL A 553 8.64 50.47 -55.96
N THR A 554 9.64 49.79 -55.41
CA THR A 554 9.44 48.58 -54.59
C THR A 554 9.51 48.94 -53.12
N TYR A 555 8.48 48.56 -52.38
CA TYR A 555 8.39 48.70 -50.93
C TYR A 555 8.59 47.33 -50.28
N ALA A 556 9.59 47.21 -49.42
CA ALA A 556 9.81 46.03 -48.59
C ALA A 556 9.41 46.35 -47.15
N VAL A 557 8.52 45.54 -46.57
CA VAL A 557 8.08 45.66 -45.18
C VAL A 557 8.57 44.45 -44.42
N THR A 558 9.28 44.69 -43.31
CA THR A 558 9.95 43.65 -42.53
C THR A 558 9.59 43.74 -41.06
N TYR A 559 9.20 42.61 -40.49
CA TYR A 559 9.16 42.36 -39.06
C TYR A 559 10.43 41.59 -38.66
N GLY A 560 11.22 42.14 -37.73
CA GLY A 560 12.49 41.55 -37.30
C GLY A 560 12.34 40.29 -36.44
N GLY A 561 11.13 39.97 -35.97
CA GLY A 561 10.91 38.96 -34.94
C GLY A 561 11.09 39.52 -33.53
N ASP A 562 10.79 38.68 -32.55
CA ASP A 562 11.07 38.94 -31.12
C ASP A 562 11.50 37.64 -30.43
N ASP A 563 11.52 37.60 -29.10
CA ASP A 563 11.94 36.40 -28.34
C ASP A 563 11.05 35.18 -28.58
N LEU A 564 9.78 35.39 -28.95
CA LEU A 564 8.78 34.34 -29.14
C LEU A 564 8.39 34.14 -30.61
N HIS A 565 8.63 35.12 -31.48
CA HIS A 565 8.16 35.12 -32.87
C HIS A 565 9.32 35.21 -33.88
N THR A 566 9.24 34.47 -35.00
CA THR A 566 10.22 34.61 -36.09
C THR A 566 9.98 35.90 -36.87
N GLY A 567 11.03 36.43 -37.49
CA GLY A 567 10.88 37.52 -38.45
C GLY A 567 10.18 37.09 -39.74
N SER A 568 9.62 38.05 -40.45
CA SER A 568 9.00 37.88 -41.77
C SER A 568 9.12 39.16 -42.59
N SER A 569 9.07 39.03 -43.91
CA SER A 569 9.11 40.17 -44.82
C SER A 569 8.20 39.93 -46.02
N ALA A 570 7.71 41.02 -46.60
CA ALA A 570 6.96 41.02 -47.85
C ALA A 570 7.32 42.26 -48.67
N SER A 571 7.17 42.18 -49.99
CA SER A 571 7.40 43.32 -50.86
C SER A 571 6.26 43.52 -51.86
N ALA A 572 6.08 44.77 -52.28
CA ALA A 572 5.13 45.15 -53.32
C ALA A 572 5.75 46.24 -54.21
N THR A 573 5.50 46.17 -55.51
CA THR A 573 5.96 47.17 -56.49
C THR A 573 4.78 47.97 -57.02
N VAL A 574 4.94 49.29 -57.05
CA VAL A 574 3.94 50.26 -57.55
C VAL A 574 4.58 51.08 -58.67
N PHE A 575 3.87 51.25 -59.79
CA PHE A 575 4.34 52.01 -60.96
C PHE A 575 4.15 53.53 -60.83
#